data_AF-A0ABC8JPR3-F1
#
_entry.id   AF-A0ABC8JPR3-F1
#
_cell.length_a   1.000
_cell.length_b   1.000
_cell.length_c   1.000
_cell.angle_alpha   90.00
_cell.angle_beta   90.00
_cell.angle_gamma   90.00
#
_symmetry.space_group_name_H-M   'P 1'
#
loop_
_entity.id
_entity.type
_entity.pdbx_description
1 polymer ?
#
loop_
_entity_poly.entity_id
_entity_poly.type
_entity_poly.pdbx_seq_one_letter_code
_entity_poly.pdbx_strand_id
1 'polypeptide(L)'
;MPELKGHVPIYSRDGWLFMANRKKTEFFLNPFTRECINLPNNSRFFPSECLAFSAAPTSSSCLVVTFTHQITSKNRFVIATWRPAGETVWTFHRFRNKSSCGKWDKFVYSNGVFYGFSNCGFVGVFDPCNATWKVLPVKPWDCPAFCQIDFSMKNVLMMEHSGNIFAMSRQLNNKSPVFKLNLERMLWEENREVCGLSVFASYPESERNRTYPSANVQLSQYCSLVNEKSSRPPTSTYLSKRVAWVAPPDHNNNVNL
;
A
#
# COMPACT_ATOMS: atom_id res chain seq x y z
N MET A 1 9.29 12.22 -17.69
CA MET A 1 7.85 12.34 -18.02
C MET A 1 7.27 13.55 -17.30
N PRO A 2 6.96 14.64 -18.03
CA PRO A 2 6.26 15.80 -17.47
C PRO A 2 4.88 15.46 -16.88
N GLU A 3 4.19 14.44 -17.42
CA GLU A 3 2.86 14.00 -16.98
C GLU A 3 2.82 13.48 -15.53
N LEU A 4 3.95 12.95 -15.02
CA LEU A 4 4.03 12.43 -13.65
C LEU A 4 4.28 13.51 -12.61
N LYS A 5 4.43 14.79 -13.02
CA LYS A 5 4.78 15.88 -12.12
C LYS A 5 3.75 16.02 -11.00
N GLY A 6 4.20 15.80 -9.76
CA GLY A 6 3.37 15.85 -8.56
C GLY A 6 2.55 14.59 -8.26
N HIS A 7 2.59 13.57 -9.11
CA HIS A 7 2.00 12.26 -8.83
C HIS A 7 2.97 11.42 -8.00
N VAL A 8 2.43 10.72 -7.01
CA VAL A 8 3.16 9.76 -6.19
C VAL A 8 2.48 8.40 -6.30
N PRO A 9 3.26 7.31 -6.31
CA PRO A 9 2.69 5.99 -6.42
C PRO A 9 2.21 5.54 -5.03
N ILE A 10 1.04 4.90 -4.97
CA ILE A 10 0.31 4.60 -3.72
C ILE A 10 0.26 3.12 -3.43
N TYR A 11 0.07 2.34 -4.49
CA TYR A 11 -0.10 0.91 -4.47
C TYR A 11 0.47 0.36 -5.77
N SER A 12 0.88 -0.89 -5.74
CA SER A 12 1.34 -1.57 -6.94
C SER A 12 1.07 -3.06 -6.89
N ARG A 13 0.92 -3.63 -8.08
CA ARG A 13 0.76 -5.07 -8.30
C ARG A 13 0.92 -5.38 -9.79
N ASP A 14 1.48 -6.55 -10.10
CA ASP A 14 1.61 -7.10 -11.45
C ASP A 14 2.21 -6.12 -12.48
N GLY A 15 3.25 -5.38 -12.08
CA GLY A 15 3.92 -4.40 -12.94
C GLY A 15 3.19 -3.07 -13.13
N TRP A 16 2.06 -2.85 -12.45
CA TRP A 16 1.29 -1.60 -12.49
C TRP A 16 1.40 -0.80 -11.21
N LEU A 17 1.35 0.51 -11.35
CA LEU A 17 1.34 1.50 -10.27
C LEU A 17 -0.01 2.19 -10.23
N PHE A 18 -0.60 2.34 -9.04
CA PHE A 18 -1.66 3.33 -8.84
C PHE A 18 -1.03 4.67 -8.44
N MET A 19 -1.22 5.67 -9.29
CA MET A 19 -0.67 7.01 -9.15
C MET A 19 -1.74 7.97 -8.63
N ALA A 20 -1.41 8.79 -7.65
CA ALA A 20 -2.29 9.85 -7.19
C ALA A 20 -1.51 11.13 -6.88
N ASN A 21 -2.13 12.30 -7.02
CA ASN A 21 -1.54 13.57 -6.59
C ASN A 21 -2.44 14.34 -5.61
N ARG A 22 -1.94 15.48 -5.11
CA ARG A 22 -2.70 16.36 -4.21
C ARG A 22 -3.92 17.00 -4.86
N LYS A 23 -3.96 17.09 -6.19
CA LYS A 23 -5.10 17.62 -6.97
C LYS A 23 -6.16 16.54 -7.27
N LYS A 24 -6.04 15.35 -6.66
CA LYS A 24 -6.94 14.20 -6.83
C LYS A 24 -7.06 13.71 -8.28
N THR A 25 -6.00 13.87 -9.08
CA THR A 25 -5.90 13.12 -10.34
C THR A 25 -5.28 11.77 -10.03
N GLU A 26 -5.97 10.72 -10.48
CA GLU A 26 -5.74 9.33 -10.11
C GLU A 26 -5.80 8.47 -11.37
N PHE A 27 -4.79 7.63 -11.58
CA PHE A 27 -4.73 6.72 -12.73
C PHE A 27 -3.80 5.54 -12.42
N PHE A 28 -3.96 4.46 -13.17
CA PHE A 28 -2.97 3.40 -13.23
C PHE A 28 -1.90 3.73 -14.26
N LEU A 29 -0.64 3.45 -13.93
CA LEU A 29 0.51 3.61 -14.80
C LEU A 29 1.26 2.28 -14.90
N ASN A 30 1.49 1.81 -16.12
CA ASN A 30 2.53 0.83 -16.36
C ASN A 30 3.83 1.58 -16.66
N PRO A 31 4.86 1.50 -15.80
CA PRO A 31 6.11 2.26 -15.98
C PRO A 31 6.97 1.72 -17.13
N PHE A 32 6.74 0.49 -17.59
CA PHE A 32 7.47 -0.13 -18.69
C PHE A 32 6.86 0.22 -20.04
N THR A 33 5.53 0.09 -20.17
CA THR A 33 4.81 0.38 -21.42
C THR A 33 4.38 1.84 -21.53
N ARG A 34 4.39 2.59 -20.42
CA ARG A 34 3.85 3.95 -20.26
C ARG A 34 2.33 4.06 -20.46
N GLU A 35 1.64 2.93 -20.50
CA GLU A 35 0.18 2.91 -20.58
C GLU A 35 -0.44 3.50 -19.32
N CYS A 36 -1.48 4.31 -19.53
CA CYS A 36 -2.25 4.93 -18.44
C CYS A 36 -3.72 4.52 -18.53
N ILE A 37 -4.32 4.15 -17.39
CA ILE A 37 -5.76 3.86 -17.30
C ILE A 37 -6.38 4.77 -16.24
N ASN A 38 -7.33 5.61 -16.66
CA ASN A 38 -8.01 6.54 -15.77
C ASN A 38 -9.11 5.85 -14.96
N LEU A 39 -9.37 6.35 -13.76
CA LEU A 39 -10.49 5.92 -12.93
C LEU A 39 -11.81 6.55 -13.43
N PRO A 40 -12.97 5.95 -13.10
CA PRO A 40 -14.27 6.56 -13.33
C PRO A 40 -14.41 7.93 -12.66
N ASN A 41 -15.15 8.87 -13.28
CA ASN A 41 -15.31 10.26 -12.82
C ASN A 41 -15.77 10.42 -11.35
N ASN A 42 -16.45 9.42 -10.79
CA ASN A 42 -16.91 9.41 -9.41
C ASN A 42 -15.80 9.08 -8.39
N SER A 43 -14.53 8.91 -8.79
CA SER A 43 -13.43 8.59 -7.87
C SER A 43 -13.12 9.70 -6.85
N ARG A 44 -13.44 10.96 -7.19
CA ARG A 44 -13.13 12.16 -6.37
C ARG A 44 -13.71 12.13 -4.94
N PHE A 45 -14.69 11.27 -4.70
CA PHE A 45 -15.36 11.07 -3.41
C PHE A 45 -14.60 10.14 -2.46
N PHE A 46 -13.57 9.44 -2.92
CA PHE A 46 -12.83 8.45 -2.12
C PHE A 46 -11.42 8.94 -1.79
N PRO A 47 -10.88 8.58 -0.61
CA PRO A 47 -9.49 8.82 -0.30
C PRO A 47 -8.60 7.92 -1.17
N SER A 48 -7.75 8.54 -1.99
CA SER A 48 -6.77 7.85 -2.85
C SER A 48 -5.78 6.98 -2.06
N GLU A 49 -5.60 7.26 -0.76
CA GLU A 49 -4.63 6.61 0.12
C GLU A 49 -4.95 5.14 0.43
N CYS A 50 -6.14 4.70 0.07
CA CYS A 50 -6.74 3.47 0.55
C CYS A 50 -7.08 2.50 -0.57
N LEU A 51 -6.56 2.75 -1.77
CA LEU A 51 -6.84 1.93 -2.94
C LEU A 51 -5.88 0.73 -3.00
N ALA A 52 -6.45 -0.44 -3.28
CA ALA A 52 -5.73 -1.64 -3.66
C ALA A 52 -6.39 -2.27 -4.89
N PHE A 53 -5.65 -3.10 -5.61
CA PHE A 53 -6.18 -3.84 -6.76
C PHE A 53 -5.65 -5.27 -6.80
N SER A 54 -6.46 -6.20 -7.35
CA SER A 54 -6.21 -7.64 -7.29
C SER A 54 -5.30 -8.19 -8.38
N ALA A 55 -5.23 -7.52 -9.53
CA ALA A 55 -4.41 -7.93 -10.66
C ALA A 55 -4.07 -6.72 -11.55
N ALA A 56 -3.22 -6.87 -12.57
CA ALA A 56 -3.02 -5.83 -13.58
C ALA A 56 -4.38 -5.25 -14.06
N PRO A 57 -4.58 -3.92 -14.12
CA PRO A 57 -5.85 -3.29 -14.50
C PRO A 57 -6.32 -3.63 -15.92
N THR A 58 -5.44 -4.13 -16.78
CA THR A 58 -5.80 -4.68 -18.10
C THR A 58 -6.38 -6.10 -18.04
N SER A 59 -6.23 -6.80 -16.91
CA SER A 59 -6.80 -8.13 -16.70
C SER A 59 -8.31 -8.05 -16.44
N SER A 60 -9.06 -8.98 -17.05
CA SER A 60 -10.50 -9.13 -16.80
C SER A 60 -10.83 -9.54 -15.37
N SER A 61 -9.88 -10.13 -14.65
CA SER A 61 -10.01 -10.50 -13.23
C SER A 61 -9.65 -9.37 -12.26
N CYS A 62 -9.21 -8.21 -12.77
CA CYS A 62 -8.84 -7.10 -11.91
C CYS A 62 -10.07 -6.50 -11.23
N LEU A 63 -10.00 -6.43 -9.91
CA LEU A 63 -10.92 -5.72 -9.06
C LEU A 63 -10.13 -4.66 -8.29
N VAL A 64 -10.60 -3.43 -8.38
CA VAL A 64 -10.09 -2.29 -7.65
C VAL A 64 -10.99 -2.07 -6.44
N VAL A 65 -10.39 -1.87 -5.27
CA VAL A 65 -11.07 -1.66 -4.01
C VAL A 65 -10.55 -0.39 -3.36
N THR A 66 -11.48 0.43 -2.88
CA THR A 66 -11.19 1.56 -1.99
C THR A 66 -12.23 1.60 -0.89
N PHE A 67 -11.97 2.29 0.21
CA PHE A 67 -12.98 2.54 1.23
C PHE A 67 -13.12 4.02 1.56
N THR A 68 -14.27 4.40 2.09
CA THR A 68 -14.50 5.72 2.69
C THR A 68 -15.33 5.59 3.97
N HIS A 69 -15.00 6.39 4.98
CA HIS A 69 -15.78 6.48 6.21
C HIS A 69 -16.92 7.48 6.00
N GLN A 70 -18.14 7.11 6.39
CA GLN A 70 -19.27 8.03 6.27
C GLN A 70 -19.14 9.15 7.31
N ILE A 71 -19.08 10.40 6.83
CA ILE A 71 -18.92 11.60 7.68
C ILE A 71 -20.01 11.67 8.75
N THR A 72 -21.23 11.26 8.41
CA THR A 72 -22.42 11.34 9.27
C THR A 72 -22.57 10.18 10.26
N SER A 73 -21.74 9.14 10.16
CA SER A 73 -21.89 7.93 10.98
C SER A 73 -20.53 7.32 11.31
N LYS A 74 -20.04 7.57 12.53
CA LYS A 74 -18.74 7.09 13.04
C LYS A 74 -18.55 5.56 12.95
N ASN A 75 -19.64 4.79 12.91
CA ASN A 75 -19.63 3.33 12.87
C ASN A 75 -20.03 2.75 11.51
N ARG A 76 -20.06 3.54 10.44
CA ARG A 76 -20.37 3.04 9.09
C ARG A 76 -19.29 3.45 8.11
N PHE A 77 -18.94 2.53 7.25
CA PHE A 77 -18.01 2.76 6.15
C PHE A 77 -18.53 2.10 4.89
N VAL A 78 -18.01 2.56 3.76
CA VAL A 78 -18.33 2.05 2.44
C VAL A 78 -17.07 1.49 1.84
N ILE A 79 -17.14 0.28 1.31
CA ILE A 79 -16.16 -0.25 0.38
C ILE A 79 -16.72 -0.03 -1.02
N ALA A 80 -15.94 0.62 -1.88
CA ALA A 80 -16.27 0.79 -3.28
C ALA A 80 -15.40 -0.16 -4.12
N THR A 81 -16.03 -0.89 -5.03
CA THR A 81 -15.38 -1.83 -5.95
C THR A 81 -15.59 -1.40 -7.40
N TRP A 82 -14.60 -1.64 -8.25
CA TRP A 82 -14.68 -1.35 -9.68
C TRP A 82 -13.78 -2.30 -10.47
N ARG A 83 -14.26 -2.80 -11.62
CA ARG A 83 -13.45 -3.56 -12.58
C ARG A 83 -13.04 -2.68 -13.76
N PRO A 84 -11.74 -2.40 -13.94
CA PRO A 84 -11.29 -1.56 -15.04
C PRO A 84 -11.63 -2.16 -16.42
N ALA A 85 -11.66 -3.49 -16.51
CA ALA A 85 -12.16 -4.20 -17.67
C ALA A 85 -13.69 -4.13 -17.75
N GLY A 86 -14.21 -3.12 -18.44
CA GLY A 86 -15.61 -3.07 -18.90
C GLY A 86 -16.61 -2.37 -17.99
N GLU A 87 -16.26 -1.99 -16.75
CA GLU A 87 -17.14 -1.18 -15.89
C GLU A 87 -16.79 0.31 -15.97
N THR A 88 -17.80 1.17 -15.95
CA THR A 88 -17.66 2.64 -15.96
C THR A 88 -18.08 3.31 -14.66
N VAL A 89 -18.57 2.52 -13.69
CA VAL A 89 -19.10 3.01 -12.41
C VAL A 89 -18.62 2.13 -11.25
N TRP A 90 -18.54 2.74 -10.07
CA TRP A 90 -18.22 2.03 -8.83
C TRP A 90 -19.46 1.34 -8.26
N THR A 91 -19.27 0.13 -7.73
CA THR A 91 -20.26 -0.58 -6.91
C THR A 91 -19.98 -0.32 -5.42
N PHE A 92 -21.03 -0.11 -4.63
CA PHE A 92 -20.91 0.33 -3.23
C PHE A 92 -21.44 -0.70 -2.24
N HIS A 93 -20.58 -1.12 -1.32
CA HIS A 93 -20.87 -2.06 -0.25
C HIS A 93 -20.83 -1.34 1.09
N ARG A 94 -21.93 -1.37 1.85
CA ARG A 94 -22.06 -0.66 3.13
C ARG A 94 -21.88 -1.62 4.29
N PHE A 95 -20.96 -1.29 5.19
CA PHE A 95 -20.65 -2.09 6.36
C PHE A 95 -20.74 -1.28 7.65
N ARG A 96 -20.93 -1.99 8.77
CA ARG A 96 -20.83 -1.43 10.11
C ARG A 96 -19.45 -1.74 10.67
N ASN A 97 -18.83 -0.74 11.27
CA ASN A 97 -17.58 -0.87 11.98
C ASN A 97 -17.83 -1.01 13.48
N LYS A 98 -17.01 -1.82 14.16
CA LYS A 98 -16.96 -1.80 15.62
C LYS A 98 -16.18 -0.56 16.05
N SER A 99 -16.67 0.17 17.04
CA SER A 99 -16.02 1.40 17.53
C SER A 99 -14.58 1.17 18.00
N SER A 100 -14.29 -0.03 18.53
CA SER A 100 -12.95 -0.45 18.97
C SER A 100 -11.94 -0.59 17.83
N CYS A 101 -12.38 -0.78 16.58
CA CYS A 101 -11.49 -1.06 15.45
C CYS A 101 -10.87 0.19 14.82
N GLY A 102 -11.25 1.39 15.26
CA GLY A 102 -10.75 2.62 14.66
C GLY A 102 -11.13 2.77 13.18
N LYS A 103 -10.35 3.53 12.43
CA LYS A 103 -10.53 3.74 10.98
C LYS A 103 -9.67 2.77 10.20
N TRP A 104 -10.27 2.01 9.30
CA TRP A 104 -9.55 1.36 8.20
C TRP A 104 -8.79 2.43 7.42
N ASP A 105 -7.55 2.15 7.01
CA ASP A 105 -6.69 3.10 6.30
C ASP A 105 -5.81 2.48 5.19
N LYS A 106 -5.66 1.16 5.15
CA LYS A 106 -4.84 0.44 4.15
C LYS A 106 -5.55 -0.82 3.67
N PHE A 107 -5.29 -1.20 2.43
CA PHE A 107 -5.67 -2.50 1.87
C PHE A 107 -4.48 -3.18 1.20
N VAL A 108 -4.44 -4.50 1.28
CA VAL A 108 -3.62 -5.36 0.42
C VAL A 108 -4.47 -6.51 -0.10
N TYR A 109 -4.27 -6.89 -1.36
CA TYR A 109 -4.93 -8.07 -1.93
C TYR A 109 -4.05 -9.30 -1.75
N SER A 110 -4.63 -10.41 -1.30
CA SER A 110 -3.97 -11.71 -1.22
C SER A 110 -4.98 -12.84 -1.30
N ASN A 111 -4.66 -13.90 -2.04
CA ASN A 111 -5.43 -15.16 -2.08
C ASN A 111 -6.95 -14.96 -2.27
N GLY A 112 -7.36 -14.10 -3.21
CA GLY A 112 -8.77 -13.90 -3.55
C GLY A 112 -9.52 -12.87 -2.71
N VAL A 113 -8.92 -12.35 -1.63
CA VAL A 113 -9.57 -11.39 -0.71
C VAL A 113 -8.71 -10.15 -0.46
N PHE A 114 -9.34 -9.10 0.06
CA PHE A 114 -8.65 -7.86 0.44
C PHE A 114 -8.55 -7.76 1.95
N TYR A 115 -7.33 -7.62 2.45
CA TYR A 115 -7.05 -7.44 3.86
C TYR A 115 -6.93 -5.96 4.17
N GLY A 116 -7.83 -5.45 5.00
CA GLY A 116 -7.82 -4.08 5.47
C GLY A 116 -7.12 -3.96 6.81
N PHE A 117 -6.30 -2.93 6.96
CA PHE A 117 -5.67 -2.58 8.22
C PHE A 117 -6.25 -1.28 8.75
N SER A 118 -6.43 -1.23 10.06
CA SER A 118 -6.93 -0.05 10.75
C SER A 118 -5.82 0.72 11.44
N ASN A 119 -6.06 2.00 11.68
CA ASN A 119 -5.21 2.86 12.51
C ASN A 119 -5.24 2.50 14.01
N CYS A 120 -5.87 1.39 14.39
CA CYS A 120 -5.82 0.79 15.72
C CYS A 120 -5.20 -0.63 15.69
N GLY A 121 -4.62 -1.06 14.57
CA GLY A 121 -3.90 -2.34 14.45
C GLY A 121 -4.77 -3.57 14.14
N PHE A 122 -6.10 -3.41 14.03
CA PHE A 122 -7.00 -4.50 13.66
C PHE A 122 -6.89 -4.84 12.17
N VAL A 123 -7.15 -6.11 11.87
CA VAL A 123 -7.21 -6.65 10.50
C VAL A 123 -8.64 -7.01 10.16
N GLY A 124 -9.14 -6.51 9.04
CA GLY A 124 -10.39 -6.90 8.42
C GLY A 124 -10.17 -7.57 7.08
N VAL A 125 -11.15 -8.35 6.64
CA VAL A 125 -11.15 -9.06 5.36
C VAL A 125 -12.41 -8.70 4.62
N PHE A 126 -12.22 -8.18 3.41
CA PHE A 126 -13.26 -8.02 2.41
C PHE A 126 -13.19 -9.18 1.42
N ASP A 127 -14.25 -9.97 1.39
CA ASP A 127 -14.46 -11.01 0.38
C ASP A 127 -15.28 -10.40 -0.77
N PRO A 128 -14.68 -10.19 -1.95
CA PRO A 128 -15.36 -9.57 -3.07
C PRO A 128 -16.37 -10.49 -3.75
N CYS A 129 -16.25 -11.82 -3.61
CA CYS A 129 -17.18 -12.77 -4.22
C CYS A 129 -18.53 -12.75 -3.50
N ASN A 130 -18.47 -12.70 -2.16
CA ASN A 130 -19.66 -12.68 -1.31
C ASN A 130 -20.07 -11.28 -0.84
N ALA A 131 -19.30 -10.25 -1.21
CA ALA A 131 -19.46 -8.87 -0.74
C ALA A 131 -19.57 -8.77 0.81
N THR A 132 -18.72 -9.52 1.52
CA THR A 132 -18.73 -9.54 3.00
C THR A 132 -17.53 -8.85 3.60
N TRP A 133 -17.74 -8.28 4.80
CA TRP A 133 -16.67 -7.73 5.64
C TRP A 133 -16.61 -8.48 6.97
N LYS A 134 -15.44 -8.99 7.32
CA LYS A 134 -15.20 -9.67 8.60
C LYS A 134 -13.95 -9.10 9.27
N VAL A 135 -14.04 -8.77 10.55
CA VAL A 135 -12.86 -8.42 11.35
C VAL A 135 -12.26 -9.72 11.89
N LEU A 136 -10.99 -9.97 11.60
CA LEU A 136 -10.30 -11.15 12.11
C LEU A 136 -10.13 -11.03 13.63
N PRO A 137 -10.12 -12.15 14.38
CA PRO A 137 -9.88 -12.15 15.82
C PRO A 137 -8.39 -11.95 16.16
N VAL A 138 -7.66 -11.19 15.32
CA VAL A 138 -6.25 -10.83 15.50
C VAL A 138 -6.20 -9.55 16.33
N LYS A 139 -5.78 -9.65 17.59
CA LYS A 139 -5.68 -8.47 18.45
C LYS A 139 -4.26 -7.91 18.40
N PRO A 140 -4.09 -6.58 18.26
CA PRO A 140 -2.78 -5.94 18.28
C PRO A 140 -2.00 -6.27 19.56
N TRP A 141 -2.71 -6.51 20.67
CA TRP A 141 -2.11 -6.77 21.96
C TRP A 141 -1.69 -8.21 22.25
N ASP A 142 -2.05 -9.16 21.38
CA ASP A 142 -1.64 -10.56 21.56
C ASP A 142 -0.16 -10.78 21.20
N CYS A 143 0.48 -9.78 20.58
CA CYS A 143 1.93 -9.77 20.30
C CYS A 143 2.58 -8.53 20.95
N PRO A 144 3.28 -8.67 22.09
CA PRO A 144 3.86 -7.54 22.85
C PRO A 144 4.76 -6.61 22.03
N ALA A 145 5.50 -7.14 21.06
CA ALA A 145 6.34 -6.34 20.16
C ALA A 145 5.51 -5.54 19.14
N PHE A 146 4.40 -6.12 18.65
CA PHE A 146 3.48 -5.45 17.73
C PHE A 146 2.67 -4.35 18.43
N CYS A 147 2.32 -4.55 19.70
CA CYS A 147 1.60 -3.56 20.53
C CYS A 147 2.30 -2.20 20.59
N GLN A 148 3.63 -2.23 20.51
CA GLN A 148 4.50 -1.05 20.68
C GLN A 148 4.54 -0.18 19.42
N ILE A 149 3.92 -0.64 18.33
CA ILE A 149 3.79 0.13 17.10
C ILE A 149 2.76 1.25 17.32
N ASP A 150 3.17 2.48 16.98
CA ASP A 150 2.24 3.59 16.87
C ASP A 150 1.44 3.48 15.57
N PHE A 151 0.18 3.04 15.70
CA PHE A 151 -0.79 2.95 14.60
C PHE A 151 -1.46 4.30 14.28
N SER A 152 -1.33 5.30 15.16
CA SER A 152 -2.00 6.59 15.01
C SER A 152 -1.32 7.48 13.97
N MET A 153 0.00 7.30 13.81
CA MET A 153 0.79 7.89 12.75
C MET A 153 0.83 6.88 11.60
N LYS A 154 0.71 7.33 10.34
CA LYS A 154 0.74 6.51 9.10
C LYS A 154 2.10 5.80 8.85
N ASN A 155 2.78 5.40 9.90
CA ASN A 155 4.09 4.80 9.98
C ASN A 155 4.06 3.28 9.82
N VAL A 156 2.88 2.68 9.68
CA VAL A 156 2.77 1.25 9.36
C VAL A 156 2.63 1.07 7.85
N LEU A 157 3.54 0.28 7.28
CA LEU A 157 3.43 -0.24 5.94
C LEU A 157 2.76 -1.62 6.03
N MET A 158 1.78 -1.87 5.18
CA MET A 158 1.19 -3.19 5.01
C MET A 158 1.52 -3.66 3.60
N MET A 159 1.95 -4.90 3.46
CA MET A 159 2.36 -5.46 2.17
C MET A 159 1.99 -6.93 2.05
N GLU A 160 1.84 -7.37 0.82
CA GLU A 160 1.67 -8.77 0.46
C GLU A 160 2.92 -9.26 -0.26
N HIS A 161 3.36 -10.47 0.05
CA HIS A 161 4.41 -11.17 -0.70
C HIS A 161 4.19 -12.67 -0.63
N SER A 162 4.11 -13.32 -1.79
CA SER A 162 3.97 -14.77 -1.92
C SER A 162 2.80 -15.34 -1.10
N GLY A 163 1.65 -14.67 -1.13
CA GLY A 163 0.44 -15.05 -0.39
C GLY A 163 0.49 -14.74 1.11
N ASN A 164 1.57 -14.15 1.60
CA ASN A 164 1.74 -13.79 3.01
C ASN A 164 1.58 -12.28 3.19
N ILE A 165 1.10 -11.89 4.37
CA ILE A 165 0.81 -10.50 4.70
C ILE A 165 1.78 -10.05 5.79
N PHE A 166 2.37 -8.88 5.57
CA PHE A 166 3.33 -8.29 6.48
C PHE A 166 2.92 -6.89 6.89
N ALA A 167 3.26 -6.54 8.12
CA ALA A 167 3.21 -5.18 8.64
C ALA A 167 4.60 -4.76 9.12
N MET A 168 5.04 -3.57 8.73
CA MET A 168 6.33 -3.00 9.13
C MET A 168 6.11 -1.62 9.72
N SER A 169 6.70 -1.35 10.88
CA SER A 169 6.69 -0.04 11.50
C SER A 169 7.94 0.76 11.11
N ARG A 170 7.74 2.01 10.67
CA ARG A 170 8.80 2.97 10.35
C ARG A 170 9.32 3.70 11.60
N GLN A 171 9.57 3.00 12.71
CA GLN A 171 10.15 3.66 13.89
C GLN A 171 11.54 4.22 13.54
N LEU A 172 11.88 5.36 14.15
CA LEU A 172 13.05 6.21 13.83
C LEU A 172 14.41 5.57 14.19
N ASN A 173 14.39 4.38 14.81
CA ASN A 173 15.57 3.64 15.24
C ASN A 173 15.94 2.58 14.19
N ASN A 174 17.22 2.22 14.11
CA ASN A 174 17.82 1.32 13.09
C ASN A 174 17.25 -0.12 13.04
N LYS A 175 16.16 -0.42 13.75
CA LYS A 175 15.47 -1.71 13.72
C LYS A 175 13.99 -1.43 13.48
N SER A 176 13.57 -1.54 12.22
CA SER A 176 12.14 -1.56 11.87
C SER A 176 11.67 -3.02 11.93
N PRO A 177 11.02 -3.47 13.02
CA PRO A 177 10.54 -4.84 13.11
C PRO A 177 9.48 -5.09 12.04
N VAL A 178 9.56 -6.27 11.42
CA VAL A 178 8.58 -6.76 10.46
C VAL A 178 7.75 -7.83 11.14
N PHE A 179 6.45 -7.80 10.92
CA PHE A 179 5.51 -8.75 11.49
C PHE A 179 4.79 -9.46 10.37
N LYS A 180 4.74 -10.78 10.44
CA LYS A 180 3.96 -11.63 9.55
C LYS A 180 2.62 -11.94 10.20
N LEU A 181 1.54 -11.83 9.44
CA LEU A 181 0.21 -12.27 9.89
C LEU A 181 0.14 -13.80 9.79
N ASN A 182 -0.06 -14.47 10.92
CA ASN A 182 -0.32 -15.90 10.96
C ASN A 182 -1.85 -16.13 10.96
N LEU A 183 -2.39 -16.61 9.83
CA LEU A 183 -3.83 -16.83 9.66
C LEU A 183 -4.34 -18.08 10.38
N GLU A 184 -3.48 -19.07 10.63
CA GLU A 184 -3.86 -20.29 11.37
C GLU A 184 -4.02 -19.99 12.86
N ARG A 185 -3.08 -19.22 13.42
CA ARG A 185 -3.05 -18.84 14.84
C ARG A 185 -3.78 -17.54 15.13
N MET A 186 -4.18 -16.80 14.09
CA MET A 186 -4.85 -15.50 14.18
C MET A 186 -4.08 -14.46 15.02
N LEU A 187 -2.77 -14.36 14.80
CA LEU A 187 -1.89 -13.43 15.54
C LEU A 187 -0.75 -12.88 14.66
N TRP A 188 -0.10 -11.82 15.14
CA TRP A 188 1.12 -11.27 14.52
C TRP A 188 2.37 -11.93 15.09
N GLU A 189 3.25 -12.39 14.21
CA GLU A 189 4.55 -12.99 14.57
C GLU A 189 5.68 -12.05 14.12
N GLU A 190 6.60 -11.72 15.01
CA GLU A 190 7.80 -10.96 14.63
C GLU A 190 8.63 -11.82 13.66
N ASN A 191 8.87 -11.29 12.48
CA ASN A 191 9.68 -11.92 11.46
C ASN A 191 11.03 -11.19 11.38
N ARG A 192 12.07 -11.85 11.90
CA ARG A 192 13.45 -11.34 11.91
C ARG A 192 14.26 -11.74 10.68
N GLU A 193 13.75 -12.70 9.90
CA GLU A 193 14.41 -13.31 8.75
C GLU A 193 13.87 -12.75 7.43
N VAL A 194 13.68 -11.44 7.35
CA VAL A 194 13.35 -10.77 6.06
C VAL A 194 14.60 -10.76 5.17
N CYS A 195 15.20 -11.92 4.95
CA CYS A 195 16.38 -12.18 4.15
C CYS A 195 15.94 -12.36 2.69
N GLY A 196 15.85 -11.25 1.96
CA GLY A 196 15.67 -11.25 0.51
C GLY A 196 14.66 -10.22 -0.03
N LEU A 197 13.84 -9.60 0.83
CA LEU A 197 12.90 -8.56 0.41
C LEU A 197 13.55 -7.18 0.51
N SER A 198 13.81 -6.55 -0.64
CA SER A 198 14.27 -5.17 -0.72
C SER A 198 13.08 -4.21 -0.67
N VAL A 199 13.09 -3.30 0.31
CA VAL A 199 12.07 -2.26 0.48
C VAL A 199 12.64 -0.90 0.05
N PHE A 200 12.34 -0.47 -1.17
CA PHE A 200 12.44 0.91 -1.70
C PHE A 200 11.25 1.82 -1.32
N ALA A 201 11.45 2.76 -0.41
CA ALA A 201 10.52 3.87 -0.17
C ALA A 201 11.13 5.18 -0.71
N SER A 202 10.40 5.95 -1.52
CA SER A 202 10.87 7.23 -2.08
C SER A 202 10.29 8.43 -1.33
N TYR A 203 10.93 9.61 -1.42
CA TYR A 203 10.47 10.90 -0.88
C TYR A 203 9.92 11.82 -2.01
N PRO A 204 8.84 12.62 -1.83
CA PRO A 204 8.48 13.64 -2.80
C PRO A 204 9.20 14.93 -2.38
N GLU A 205 10.21 15.35 -3.14
CA GLU A 205 10.79 16.68 -2.97
C GLU A 205 9.71 17.76 -3.21
N SER A 206 9.62 18.69 -2.26
CA SER A 206 8.96 19.97 -2.46
C SER A 206 9.85 20.81 -3.39
N GLU A 207 9.34 21.19 -4.56
CA GLU A 207 9.99 22.12 -5.48
C GLU A 207 10.54 23.35 -4.73
N ARG A 208 11.86 23.53 -4.72
CA ARG A 208 12.48 24.86 -4.65
C ARG A 208 13.30 25.04 -5.91
N ASN A 209 12.81 25.93 -6.77
CA ASN A 209 13.52 26.45 -7.93
C ASN A 209 14.96 26.82 -7.58
N ARG A 210 15.94 26.24 -8.26
CA ARG A 210 17.12 26.95 -8.77
C ARG A 210 17.87 26.11 -9.81
N THR A 211 18.41 26.87 -10.76
CA THR A 211 18.92 26.55 -12.09
C THR A 211 20.21 25.69 -12.05
N TYR A 212 20.35 24.79 -13.05
CA TYR A 212 21.46 23.88 -13.42
C TYR A 212 22.91 24.46 -13.40
N PRO A 213 24.02 23.70 -13.64
CA PRO A 213 24.18 22.26 -13.94
C PRO A 213 25.29 21.54 -13.10
N SER A 214 25.17 20.21 -12.96
CA SER A 214 26.25 19.21 -13.05
C SER A 214 25.88 17.99 -12.21
N ALA A 215 26.27 16.84 -12.74
CA ALA A 215 25.91 15.51 -12.30
C ALA A 215 26.16 15.28 -10.80
N ASN A 216 25.13 14.81 -10.10
CA ASN A 216 25.20 13.80 -9.04
C ASN A 216 23.77 13.42 -8.64
N VAL A 217 23.25 12.42 -9.35
CA VAL A 217 21.98 11.77 -9.06
C VAL A 217 22.20 10.86 -7.85
N GLN A 218 21.80 11.29 -6.65
CA GLN A 218 21.63 10.35 -5.54
C GLN A 218 20.81 10.93 -4.39
N LEU A 219 19.76 10.20 -3.98
CA LEU A 219 19.41 9.88 -2.58
C LEU A 219 18.08 9.11 -2.54
N SER A 220 18.11 7.85 -2.99
CA SER A 220 17.20 6.82 -2.49
C SER A 220 17.81 6.25 -1.20
N GLN A 221 17.03 6.15 -0.13
CA GLN A 221 17.48 5.41 1.06
C GLN A 221 17.37 3.92 0.77
N TYR A 222 18.52 3.25 0.75
CA TYR A 222 18.67 1.80 0.69
C TYR A 222 18.65 1.24 2.11
N CYS A 223 17.66 0.44 2.46
CA CYS A 223 17.77 -0.48 3.61
C CYS A 223 18.33 -1.81 3.11
N SER A 224 19.65 -1.85 2.88
CA SER A 224 20.41 -3.09 2.88
C SER A 224 20.81 -3.36 4.34
N LEU A 225 20.26 -4.38 4.96
CA LEU A 225 20.78 -4.88 6.24
C LEU A 225 21.99 -5.77 5.97
N VAL A 226 23.07 -5.17 5.46
CA VAL A 226 24.41 -5.74 5.57
C VAL A 226 25.29 -4.71 6.26
N ASN A 227 25.86 -5.19 7.36
CA ASN A 227 26.76 -4.51 8.29
C ASN A 227 27.87 -3.77 7.52
N GLU A 228 27.92 -2.44 7.61
CA GLU A 228 29.17 -1.72 7.93
C GLU A 228 28.97 -0.22 8.16
N LYS A 229 29.83 0.29 9.04
CA LYS A 229 29.86 1.63 9.62
C LYS A 229 30.15 2.70 8.55
N SER A 230 29.33 3.74 8.47
CA SER A 230 29.81 5.06 8.06
C SER A 230 28.86 6.19 8.50
N SER A 231 29.44 7.37 8.64
CA SER A 231 29.14 8.41 9.62
C SER A 231 28.22 9.55 9.14
N ARG A 232 27.47 10.08 10.13
CA ARG A 232 26.69 11.34 10.20
C ARG A 232 25.28 11.32 9.56
N PRO A 233 24.21 11.52 10.37
CA PRO A 233 22.85 11.62 9.83
C PRO A 233 22.57 13.03 9.25
N PRO A 234 21.87 13.14 8.11
CA PRO A 234 21.42 14.43 7.60
C PRO A 234 20.23 15.01 8.38
N THR A 235 20.22 16.34 8.52
CA THR A 235 19.38 17.14 9.42
C THR A 235 17.96 17.45 8.90
N SER A 236 17.32 16.56 8.15
CA SER A 236 15.95 16.78 7.66
C SER A 236 15.20 15.46 7.48
N THR A 237 14.23 15.18 8.36
CA THR A 237 13.62 13.85 8.55
C THR A 237 12.11 13.85 8.28
N TYR A 238 11.71 14.25 7.08
CA TYR A 238 10.40 13.86 6.55
C TYR A 238 10.64 12.87 5.41
N LEU A 239 9.98 11.70 5.48
CA LEU A 239 9.95 10.66 4.44
C LEU A 239 8.51 10.50 3.90
N SER A 240 8.33 10.07 2.65
CA SER A 240 7.02 10.03 1.99
C SER A 240 6.10 9.05 2.69
N LYS A 241 4.80 9.28 2.57
CA LYS A 241 3.74 8.52 3.24
C LYS A 241 3.24 7.32 2.42
N ARG A 242 3.81 7.06 1.24
CA ARG A 242 3.24 6.18 0.18
C ARG A 242 4.36 5.43 -0.52
N VAL A 243 4.19 4.11 -0.67
CA VAL A 243 5.19 3.18 -1.21
C VAL A 243 4.54 2.41 -2.34
N ALA A 244 5.26 2.22 -3.44
CA ALA A 244 4.81 1.36 -4.51
C ALA A 244 6.01 0.66 -5.16
N TRP A 245 5.76 -0.58 -5.57
CA TRP A 245 6.72 -1.55 -6.05
C TRP A 245 6.51 -1.87 -7.51
N VAL A 246 7.57 -1.95 -8.28
CA VAL A 246 7.49 -2.48 -9.64
C VAL A 246 8.50 -3.61 -9.72
N ALA A 247 8.01 -4.85 -9.71
CA ALA A 247 8.82 -5.95 -10.21
C ALA A 247 8.74 -5.91 -11.74
N PRO A 248 9.86 -6.02 -12.46
CA PRO A 248 9.80 -6.28 -13.90
C PRO A 248 9.09 -7.62 -14.17
N PRO A 249 8.37 -7.75 -15.29
CA PRO A 249 7.70 -8.99 -15.64
C PRO A 249 8.73 -10.13 -15.73
N ASP A 250 8.33 -11.33 -15.30
CA ASP A 250 9.14 -12.53 -15.43
C ASP A 250 9.52 -12.72 -16.90
N HIS A 251 10.82 -12.64 -17.20
CA HIS A 251 11.34 -13.11 -18.48
C HIS A 251 11.14 -14.62 -18.52
N ASN A 252 10.06 -15.04 -19.16
CA ASN A 252 9.79 -16.41 -19.49
C ASN A 252 10.86 -16.87 -20.49
N ASN A 253 12.01 -17.33 -19.98
CA ASN A 253 13.03 -18.00 -20.77
C ASN A 253 12.53 -19.41 -21.13
N ASN A 254 11.53 -19.47 -22.01
CA ASN A 254 11.31 -20.63 -22.86
C ASN A 254 11.87 -20.30 -24.24
N VAL A 255 13.19 -20.41 -24.37
CA VAL A 255 13.79 -20.63 -25.68
C VAL A 255 13.92 -22.14 -25.82
N ASN A 256 13.02 -22.73 -26.61
CA ASN A 256 13.20 -24.07 -27.15
C ASN A 256 14.49 -24.09 -27.98
N LEU A 257 15.39 -25.01 -27.63
CA LEU A 257 16.29 -25.70 -28.55
C LEU A 257 16.12 -27.19 -28.32
#